data_AF-A0A177BAT7-F1
#
_entry.id   AF-A0A177BAT7-F1
#
_cell.length_a   1.000
_cell.length_b   1.000
_cell.length_c   1.000
_cell.angle_alpha   90.00
_cell.angle_beta   90.00
_cell.angle_gamma   90.00
#
_symmetry.space_group_name_H-M   'P 1'
#
loop_
_entity.id
_entity.type
_entity.pdbx_description
1 polymer ?
#
loop_
_entity_poly.entity_id
_entity_poly.type
_entity_poly.pdbx_seq_one_letter_code
_entity_poly.pdbx_strand_id
1 'polypeptide(L)'
;MVAAKKRKVIKRKTPIIYTIDLTAPCEDEIMNVDTFVTFLRSKIKVDGKINNLESFVTVDNDNAKVRISSNIDLSKRYMKYLSKKFLKKYSLRNWIRIIATKKDSYEARYFRIDADEEETPAT
;
A
#
# COMPACT_ATOMS: atom_id res chain seq x y z
N MET A 1 -12.41 30.10 22.27
CA MET A 1 -11.09 30.32 21.64
C MET A 1 -10.45 28.96 21.36
N VAL A 2 -10.39 28.53 20.10
CA VAL A 2 -9.69 27.28 19.73
C VAL A 2 -8.19 27.60 19.67
N ALA A 3 -7.41 26.99 20.57
CA ALA A 3 -5.97 27.20 20.65
C ALA A 3 -5.29 26.86 19.31
N ALA A 4 -4.58 27.83 18.73
CA ALA A 4 -3.77 27.60 17.54
C ALA A 4 -2.64 26.62 17.86
N LYS A 5 -2.76 25.38 17.38
CA LYS A 5 -1.74 24.34 17.54
C LYS A 5 -0.45 24.79 16.84
N LYS A 6 0.61 25.08 17.61
CA LYS A 6 1.94 25.44 17.07
C LYS A 6 2.36 24.43 15.99
N ARG A 7 2.72 24.92 14.80
CA ARG A 7 3.28 24.10 13.71
C ARG A 7 4.56 23.43 14.20
N LYS A 8 4.54 22.11 14.32
CA LYS A 8 5.73 21.31 14.66
C LYS A 8 6.64 21.28 13.43
N VAL A 9 7.89 21.72 13.57
CA VAL A 9 8.88 21.64 12.48
C VAL A 9 9.17 20.16 12.21
N ILE A 10 8.84 19.71 11.01
CA ILE A 10 9.07 18.34 10.57
C ILE A 10 10.55 18.21 10.19
N LYS A 11 11.32 17.47 10.99
CA LYS A 11 12.73 17.20 10.71
C LYS A 11 12.84 16.14 9.61
N ARG A 12 13.62 16.44 8.58
CA ARG A 12 13.98 15.48 7.54
C ARG A 12 14.97 14.45 8.11
N LYS A 13 14.81 13.20 7.72
CA LYS A 13 15.63 12.05 8.11
C LYS A 13 16.21 11.37 6.88
N THR A 14 17.05 10.36 7.11
CA THR A 14 17.52 9.47 6.05
C THR A 14 16.33 8.93 5.26
N PRO A 15 16.40 8.94 3.92
CA PRO A 15 15.29 8.50 3.09
C PRO A 15 15.01 7.02 3.33
N ILE A 16 13.79 6.71 3.77
CA ILE A 16 13.28 5.34 3.92
C ILE A 16 12.48 5.02 2.66
N ILE A 17 12.75 3.88 2.05
CA ILE A 17 12.08 3.45 0.82
C ILE A 17 11.29 2.19 1.13
N TYR A 18 10.01 2.21 0.78
CA TYR A 18 9.15 1.05 0.78
C TYR A 18 8.76 0.66 -0.63
N THR A 19 8.66 -0.64 -0.87
CA THR A 19 8.22 -1.18 -2.17
C THR A 19 6.99 -2.05 -1.99
N ILE A 20 6.02 -1.91 -2.88
CA ILE A 20 4.83 -2.75 -2.94
C ILE A 20 4.79 -3.35 -4.34
N ASP A 21 5.00 -4.67 -4.40
CA ASP A 21 4.95 -5.43 -5.63
C ASP A 21 3.49 -5.82 -5.94
N LEU A 22 3.00 -5.37 -7.10
CA LEU A 22 1.67 -5.62 -7.62
C LEU A 22 1.72 -6.37 -8.96
N THR A 23 2.85 -7.00 -9.30
CA THR A 23 3.04 -7.74 -10.56
C THR A 23 1.90 -8.73 -10.83
N ALA A 24 1.65 -9.69 -9.93
CA ALA A 24 0.60 -10.70 -10.11
C ALA A 24 -0.79 -10.12 -10.47
N PRO A 25 -1.39 -9.20 -9.69
CA PRO A 25 -2.70 -8.65 -10.04
C PRO A 25 -2.69 -7.66 -11.22
N CYS A 26 -1.52 -7.15 -11.61
CA CYS A 26 -1.40 -6.28 -12.79
C CYS A 26 -1.24 -7.08 -14.08
N GLU A 27 -0.53 -8.22 -14.06
CA GLU A 27 -0.40 -9.13 -15.19
C GLU A 27 -1.77 -9.73 -15.58
N ASP A 28 -2.61 -10.04 -14.60
CA ASP A 28 -3.98 -10.55 -14.82
C ASP A 28 -5.01 -9.43 -15.10
N GLU A 29 -4.57 -8.18 -15.26
CA GLU A 29 -5.42 -6.99 -15.52
C GLU A 29 -6.50 -6.70 -14.45
N ILE A 30 -6.42 -7.33 -13.27
CA ILE A 30 -7.38 -7.17 -12.16
C ILE A 30 -7.20 -5.80 -11.47
N MET A 31 -5.98 -5.24 -11.51
CA MET A 31 -5.63 -3.98 -10.86
C MET A 31 -4.80 -3.08 -11.76
N ASN A 32 -5.15 -1.78 -11.81
CA ASN A 32 -4.34 -0.77 -12.47
C ASN A 32 -3.43 -0.03 -11.46
N VAL A 33 -2.12 -0.01 -11.73
CA VAL A 33 -1.10 0.60 -10.86
C VAL A 33 -1.30 2.10 -10.68
N ASP A 34 -1.70 2.83 -11.72
CA ASP A 34 -1.85 4.29 -11.68
C ASP A 34 -3.00 4.71 -10.77
N THR A 35 -4.08 3.90 -10.75
CA THR A 35 -5.19 4.12 -9.81
C THR A 35 -4.74 3.91 -8.36
N PHE A 36 -3.84 2.95 -8.12
CA PHE A 36 -3.27 2.70 -6.81
C PHE A 36 -2.30 3.81 -6.38
N VAL A 37 -1.43 4.29 -7.28
CA VAL A 37 -0.53 5.43 -7.02
C VAL A 37 -1.32 6.69 -6.68
N THR A 38 -2.36 7.00 -7.46
CA THR A 38 -3.26 8.14 -7.22
C THR A 38 -3.96 8.00 -5.86
N PHE A 39 -4.42 6.79 -5.52
CA PHE A 39 -4.99 6.52 -4.21
C PHE A 39 -3.99 6.77 -3.08
N LEU A 40 -2.74 6.31 -3.20
CA LEU A 40 -1.70 6.54 -2.19
C LEU A 40 -1.40 8.02 -2.02
N ARG A 41 -1.22 8.77 -3.12
CA ARG A 41 -1.04 10.23 -3.08
C ARG A 41 -2.18 10.94 -2.34
N SER A 42 -3.42 10.48 -2.53
CA SER A 42 -4.59 11.08 -1.85
C SER A 42 -4.82 10.59 -0.41
N LYS A 43 -4.11 9.57 0.09
CA LYS A 43 -4.39 8.96 1.40
C LYS A 43 -3.22 8.92 2.37
N ILE A 44 -1.98 9.04 1.88
CA ILE A 44 -0.82 9.18 2.74
C ILE A 44 -0.96 10.49 3.52
N LYS A 45 -0.80 10.37 4.84
CA LYS A 45 -0.81 11.49 5.77
C LYS A 45 0.61 11.85 6.17
N VAL A 46 0.87 13.15 6.19
CA VAL A 46 2.07 13.76 6.77
C VAL A 46 1.62 14.75 7.83
N ASP A 47 2.08 14.57 9.07
CA ASP A 47 1.64 15.34 10.24
C ASP A 47 0.11 15.35 10.45
N GLY A 48 -0.52 14.19 10.22
CA GLY A 48 -1.96 14.00 10.38
C GLY A 48 -2.84 14.59 9.26
N LYS A 49 -2.24 15.29 8.30
CA LYS A 49 -2.94 15.91 7.16
C LYS A 49 -2.66 15.14 5.86
N ILE A 50 -3.68 15.10 5.00
CA ILE A 50 -3.62 14.57 3.64
C ILE A 50 -3.18 15.72 2.69
N ASN A 51 -2.73 15.40 1.48
CA ASN A 51 -2.32 16.38 0.45
C ASN A 51 -1.16 17.29 0.89
N ASN A 52 -0.25 16.76 1.72
CA ASN A 52 0.92 17.48 2.24
C ASN A 52 2.21 16.67 1.97
N LEU A 53 2.38 16.25 0.71
CA LEU A 53 3.40 15.25 0.32
C LEU A 53 4.67 15.85 -0.30
N GLU A 54 4.58 16.99 -0.98
CA GLU A 54 5.57 17.50 -1.96
C GLU A 54 7.03 17.47 -1.49
N SER A 55 7.32 17.78 -0.23
CA SER A 55 8.70 17.84 0.29
C SER A 55 9.16 16.60 1.06
N PHE A 56 8.25 15.64 1.29
CA PHE A 56 8.45 14.61 2.31
C PHE A 56 8.29 13.20 1.80
N VAL A 57 7.39 12.97 0.84
CA VAL A 57 7.06 11.64 0.33
C VAL A 57 6.89 11.70 -1.17
N THR A 58 7.61 10.86 -1.90
CA THR A 58 7.39 10.61 -3.32
C THR A 58 6.79 9.22 -3.50
N VAL A 59 5.89 9.09 -4.47
CA VAL A 59 5.24 7.83 -4.83
C VAL A 59 5.37 7.66 -6.33
N ASP A 60 6.18 6.69 -6.71
CA ASP A 60 6.61 6.42 -8.08
C ASP A 60 6.15 5.03 -8.49
N ASN A 61 5.84 4.88 -9.78
CA ASN A 61 5.52 3.61 -10.41
C ASN A 61 6.75 3.10 -11.16
N ASP A 62 7.16 1.86 -10.90
CA ASP A 62 8.29 1.18 -11.51
C ASP A 62 7.82 -0.21 -11.97
N ASN A 63 7.23 -0.30 -13.17
CA ASN A 63 6.80 -1.55 -13.82
C ASN A 63 6.05 -2.52 -12.88
N ALA A 64 4.85 -2.13 -12.44
CA ALA A 64 4.00 -2.86 -11.48
C ALA A 64 4.53 -2.94 -10.05
N LYS A 65 5.64 -2.26 -9.74
CA LYS A 65 6.12 -2.05 -8.37
C LYS A 65 5.96 -0.60 -7.99
N VAL A 66 5.24 -0.34 -6.92
CA VAL A 66 5.09 1.01 -6.39
C VAL A 66 6.18 1.29 -5.36
N ARG A 67 7.01 2.28 -5.66
CA ARG A 67 8.09 2.76 -4.80
C ARG A 67 7.62 4.00 -4.03
N ILE A 68 7.67 3.92 -2.70
CA ILE A 68 7.36 5.03 -1.81
C ILE A 68 8.65 5.45 -1.13
N SER A 69 9.18 6.62 -1.48
CA SER A 69 10.35 7.20 -0.83
C SER A 69 9.90 8.27 0.16
N SER A 70 10.41 8.23 1.39
CA SER A 70 10.05 9.17 2.44
C SER A 70 11.23 9.71 3.21
N ASN A 71 11.27 11.03 3.39
CA ASN A 71 12.27 11.74 4.20
C ASN A 71 11.83 11.94 5.66
N ILE A 72 10.76 11.27 6.09
CA ILE A 72 10.24 11.28 7.47
C ILE A 72 10.09 9.82 7.92
N ASP A 73 9.94 9.60 9.23
CA ASP A 73 9.47 8.33 9.77
C ASP A 73 8.07 7.99 9.22
N LEU A 74 8.06 7.19 8.17
CA LEU A 74 6.90 6.45 7.72
C LEU A 74 7.04 5.01 8.16
N SER A 75 5.95 4.40 8.61
CA SER A 75 5.98 3.00 9.02
C SER A 75 5.58 2.10 7.87
N LYS A 76 6.30 0.98 7.73
CA LYS A 76 5.94 -0.10 6.84
C LYS A 76 4.48 -0.55 7.02
N ARG A 77 4.04 -0.69 8.28
CA ARG A 77 2.67 -1.07 8.65
C ARG A 77 1.62 -0.14 8.04
N TYR A 78 1.92 1.16 7.95
CA TYR A 78 0.99 2.12 7.36
C TYR A 78 0.81 1.87 5.86
N MET A 79 1.87 1.50 5.14
CA MET A 79 1.76 1.10 3.72
C MET A 79 0.84 -0.12 3.56
N LYS A 80 1.02 -1.16 4.39
CA LYS A 80 0.12 -2.33 4.40
C LYS A 80 -1.33 -1.97 4.67
N TYR A 81 -1.57 -1.06 5.61
CA TYR A 81 -2.91 -0.57 5.92
C TYR A 81 -3.55 0.10 4.70
N LEU A 82 -2.83 1.01 4.03
CA LEU A 82 -3.34 1.71 2.85
C LEU A 82 -3.60 0.74 1.70
N SER A 83 -2.71 -0.22 1.43
CA SER A 83 -2.94 -1.24 0.40
C SER A 83 -4.18 -2.09 0.69
N LYS A 84 -4.36 -2.54 1.94
CA LYS A 84 -5.59 -3.27 2.33
C LYS A 84 -6.85 -2.42 2.23
N LYS A 85 -6.74 -1.12 2.51
CA LYS A 85 -7.85 -0.16 2.38
C LYS A 85 -8.24 0.01 0.91
N PHE A 86 -7.27 0.07 0.01
CA PHE A 86 -7.50 0.06 -1.43
C PHE A 86 -8.21 -1.22 -1.86
N LEU A 87 -7.69 -2.40 -1.51
CA LEU A 87 -8.31 -3.68 -1.85
C LEU A 87 -9.76 -3.78 -1.36
N LYS A 88 -10.09 -3.26 -0.18
CA LYS A 88 -11.48 -3.23 0.31
C LYS A 88 -12.36 -2.28 -0.50
N LYS A 89 -11.84 -1.14 -0.96
CA LYS A 89 -12.57 -0.16 -1.79
C LYS A 89 -12.99 -0.76 -3.14
N TYR A 90 -12.16 -1.62 -3.72
CA TYR A 90 -12.41 -2.28 -5.00
C TYR A 90 -12.91 -3.72 -4.85
N SER A 91 -13.33 -4.13 -3.65
CA SER A 91 -13.83 -5.48 -3.35
C SER A 91 -12.85 -6.64 -3.64
N LEU A 92 -11.55 -6.37 -3.80
CA LEU A 92 -10.50 -7.35 -4.12
C LEU A 92 -10.01 -8.18 -2.92
N ARG A 93 -10.65 -8.02 -1.76
CA ARG A 93 -10.15 -8.55 -0.48
C ARG A 93 -10.19 -10.07 -0.36
N ASN A 94 -11.04 -10.71 -1.15
CA ASN A 94 -11.25 -12.16 -1.15
C ASN A 94 -10.25 -12.87 -2.05
N TRP A 95 -9.67 -12.16 -3.02
CA TRP A 95 -8.73 -12.74 -3.99
C TRP A 95 -7.29 -12.42 -3.63
N ILE A 96 -7.00 -11.21 -3.12
CA ILE A 96 -5.63 -10.72 -2.96
C ILE A 96 -5.30 -10.45 -1.49
N ARG A 97 -4.12 -10.90 -1.05
CA ARG A 97 -3.52 -10.58 0.24
C ARG A 97 -2.16 -9.90 0.09
N ILE A 98 -1.92 -8.89 0.93
CA ILE A 98 -0.63 -8.19 1.03
C ILE A 98 0.26 -8.89 2.07
N ILE A 99 1.39 -9.45 1.61
CA ILE A 99 2.35 -10.20 2.43
C ILE A 99 3.69 -9.45 2.49
N ALA A 100 4.36 -9.50 3.64
CA ALA A 100 5.71 -8.94 3.77
C ALA A 100 6.73 -9.93 3.20
N THR A 101 7.54 -9.50 2.25
CA THR A 101 8.61 -10.33 1.68
C THR A 101 9.95 -10.08 2.36
N LYS A 102 10.39 -8.82 2.41
CA LYS A 102 11.61 -8.37 3.11
C LYS A 102 11.26 -7.33 4.16
N LYS A 103 12.25 -6.76 4.84
CA LYS A 103 12.03 -5.69 5.83
C LYS A 103 11.28 -4.50 5.22
N ASP A 104 11.62 -4.09 4.00
CA ASP A 104 11.09 -2.86 3.39
C ASP A 104 10.14 -3.10 2.21
N SER A 105 9.75 -4.35 1.96
CA SER A 105 8.90 -4.72 0.82
C SER A 105 7.64 -5.48 1.22
N TYR A 106 6.60 -5.28 0.41
CA TYR A 106 5.38 -6.06 0.39
C TYR A 106 5.14 -6.63 -1.01
N GLU A 107 4.36 -7.70 -1.07
CA GLU A 107 3.94 -8.36 -2.29
C GLU A 107 2.44 -8.66 -2.20
N ALA A 108 1.71 -8.41 -3.29
CA ALA A 108 0.33 -8.86 -3.46
C ALA A 108 0.33 -10.30 -3.98
N ARG A 109 -0.28 -11.22 -3.22
CA ARG A 109 -0.44 -12.62 -3.63
C ARG A 109 -1.89 -13.04 -3.62
N TYR A 110 -2.25 -13.98 -4.48
CA TYR A 110 -3.55 -14.63 -4.42
C TYR A 110 -3.69 -15.50 -3.17
N PHE A 111 -4.94 -15.69 -2.74
CA PHE A 111 -5.27 -16.83 -1.90
C PHE A 111 -5.18 -18.10 -2.76
N ARG A 112 -4.64 -19.17 -2.19
CA ARG A 112 -4.83 -20.49 -2.76
C ARG A 112 -6.27 -20.87 -2.42
N ILE A 113 -7.10 -21.00 -3.44
CA ILE A 113 -8.37 -21.70 -3.30
C ILE A 113 -7.97 -23.15 -3.45
N ASP A 114 -7.80 -23.85 -2.33
CA ASP A 114 -7.65 -25.30 -2.39
C ASP A 114 -9.00 -25.81 -2.88
N ALA A 115 -9.09 -26.13 -4.18
CA ALA A 115 -10.29 -26.61 -4.84
C ALA A 115 -10.47 -28.12 -4.66
N ASP A 116 -10.13 -28.64 -3.48
CA ASP A 116 -10.09 -30.08 -3.19
C ASP A 116 -10.84 -30.42 -1.89
N GLU A 117 -12.12 -30.03 -1.80
CA GLU A 117 -13.04 -30.64 -0.83
C GLU A 117 -14.47 -30.79 -1.39
N GLU A 118 -14.59 -31.20 -2.66
CA GLU A 118 -15.86 -31.69 -3.25
C GLU A 118 -15.62 -32.81 -4.27
N GLU A 119 -15.11 -33.98 -3.87
CA GLU A 119 -15.44 -35.25 -4.55
C GLU A 119 -15.02 -36.51 -3.75
N THR A 120 -15.90 -37.01 -2.88
CA THR A 120 -16.12 -38.47 -2.73
C THR A 120 -17.52 -38.71 -2.16
N PRO A 121 -18.55 -39.06 -2.97
CA PRO A 121 -19.71 -39.76 -2.42
C PRO A 121 -19.24 -41.13 -1.95
N ALA A 122 -19.23 -41.35 -0.63
CA ALA A 122 -19.00 -42.67 -0.06
C ALA A 122 -20.02 -43.65 -0.65
N THR A 123 -19.50 -44.75 -1.18
CA THR A 123 -20.26 -45.87 -1.75
C THR A 123 -20.94 -46.66 -0.64
#